data_AF-A0A259NM53-F1
#
_entry.id   AF-A0A259NM53-F1
#
_cell.length_a   1.000
_cell.length_b   1.000
_cell.length_c   1.000
_cell.angle_alpha   90.00
_cell.angle_beta   90.00
_cell.angle_gamma   90.00
#
_symmetry.space_group_name_H-M   'P 1'
#
loop_
_entity.id
_entity.type
_entity.pdbx_description
1 polymer ?
#
loop_
_entity_poly.entity_id
_entity_poly.type
_entity_poly.pdbx_seq_one_letter_code
_entity_poly.pdbx_strand_id
1 'polypeptide(L)'
;RVIPMLPEKISNGLCSLNPGVDRLCMVCDSVVDTNGVVLAYQFYPAVMHSAQRFTYDTVWEILSNSKGPEATRFAQFRPLLTNLYSLYKILLEARHKRGAIEFETTETQIISNELGKILRIEPRLRNDAHRLIEECMLTANVCAADFIEQNKHLSLYRVHGEPSEEKLVTLRQVLRTSGLSLGGGEKPKPKDFAKLMREIKDRPDANMLQSVVLRAMQQAMYQPDNEGHFGLAYPAYSHFTSPIRRYPDLLTHRVIKAILAKKPYTPVLSPKVPLNLTLPRKGKGRENAVNAKKSHQDAKDASAKGTRLAKGANAALPIWGQLGVHCSSNERRADEASRDVEAWLKCYYMRDHLGQEYAGTVTGVAS
;
A
#
# COMPACT_ATOMS: atom_id res chain seq x y z
N ARG A 1 -5.29 -5.54 18.66
CA ARG A 1 -6.19 -4.36 18.89
C ARG A 1 -5.92 -3.34 17.79
N VAL A 2 -6.95 -2.66 17.27
CA VAL A 2 -6.79 -1.60 16.24
C VAL A 2 -6.89 -0.23 16.91
N ILE A 3 -6.02 0.70 16.52
CA ILE A 3 -6.14 2.12 16.87
C ILE A 3 -6.63 2.86 15.62
N PRO A 4 -7.91 3.23 15.53
CA PRO A 4 -8.48 3.76 14.29
C PRO A 4 -8.06 5.22 14.05
N MET A 5 -7.86 5.57 12.77
CA MET A 5 -7.56 6.96 12.37
C MET A 5 -8.74 7.91 12.59
N LEU A 6 -9.96 7.40 12.41
CA LEU A 6 -11.21 8.12 12.61
C LEU A 6 -11.95 7.57 13.83
N PRO A 7 -12.82 8.37 14.48
CA PRO A 7 -13.68 7.86 15.55
C PRO A 7 -14.50 6.64 15.09
N GLU A 8 -14.66 5.64 15.97
CA GLU A 8 -15.31 4.36 15.63
C GLU A 8 -16.74 4.52 15.09
N LYS A 9 -17.49 5.50 15.61
CA LYS A 9 -18.84 5.84 15.11
C LYS A 9 -18.83 6.20 13.61
N ILE A 10 -17.74 6.80 13.13
CA ILE A 10 -17.54 7.14 11.72
C ILE A 10 -16.98 5.93 10.97
N SER A 11 -15.88 5.33 11.45
CA SER A 11 -15.18 4.28 10.70
C SER A 11 -15.98 2.97 10.58
N ASN A 12 -16.65 2.53 11.65
CA ASN A 12 -17.39 1.27 11.70
C ASN A 12 -18.88 1.46 11.36
N GLY A 13 -19.36 2.71 11.42
CA GLY A 13 -20.75 3.08 11.17
C GLY A 13 -20.95 3.74 9.80
N LEU A 14 -20.85 5.07 9.78
CA LEU A 14 -21.26 5.90 8.64
C LEU A 14 -20.40 5.71 7.38
N CYS A 15 -19.09 5.51 7.53
CA CYS A 15 -18.19 5.31 6.41
C CYS A 15 -18.01 3.83 6.05
N SER A 16 -18.42 2.89 6.91
CA SER A 16 -18.38 1.46 6.60
C SER A 16 -19.48 1.11 5.58
N LEU A 17 -19.11 0.39 4.53
CA LEU A 17 -20.02 -0.09 3.48
C LEU A 17 -20.80 -1.33 3.96
N ASN A 18 -21.56 -1.16 5.03
CA ASN A 18 -22.32 -2.22 5.69
C ASN A 18 -23.41 -2.79 4.73
N PRO A 19 -23.70 -4.10 4.82
CA PRO A 19 -24.74 -4.71 3.99
C PRO A 19 -26.14 -4.24 4.40
N GLY A 20 -27.06 -4.19 3.44
CA GLY A 20 -28.48 -3.92 3.71
C GLY A 20 -28.82 -2.46 4.05
N VAL A 21 -27.89 -1.53 3.83
CA VAL A 21 -28.07 -0.10 4.16
C VAL A 21 -27.44 0.81 3.11
N ASP A 22 -28.06 1.96 2.87
CA ASP A 22 -27.55 2.95 1.93
C ASP A 22 -26.32 3.65 2.47
N ARG A 23 -25.33 3.86 1.60
CA ARG A 23 -24.06 4.50 1.92
C ARG A 23 -23.60 5.42 0.81
N LEU A 24 -23.07 6.57 1.20
CA LEU A 24 -22.35 7.47 0.29
C LEU A 24 -20.99 6.86 -0.05
N CYS A 25 -20.64 6.86 -1.33
CA CYS A 25 -19.34 6.39 -1.81
C CYS A 25 -18.77 7.35 -2.86
N MET A 26 -17.45 7.25 -3.08
CA MET A 26 -16.78 7.81 -4.24
C MET A 26 -16.42 6.63 -5.14
N VAL A 27 -16.97 6.60 -6.33
CA VAL A 27 -16.84 5.50 -7.28
C VAL A 27 -15.70 5.79 -8.24
N CYS A 28 -14.89 4.76 -8.51
CA CYS A 28 -14.02 4.67 -9.68
C CYS A 28 -14.67 3.62 -10.59
N ASP A 29 -15.20 4.05 -11.73
CA ASP A 29 -15.84 3.20 -12.72
C ASP A 29 -14.92 3.10 -13.93
N SER A 30 -14.47 1.91 -14.29
CA SER A 30 -13.40 1.70 -15.27
C SER A 30 -13.73 0.57 -16.24
N VAL A 31 -13.41 0.79 -17.52
CA VAL A 31 -13.50 -0.21 -18.58
C VAL A 31 -12.13 -0.84 -18.78
N VAL A 32 -12.03 -2.14 -18.54
CA VAL A 32 -10.80 -2.92 -18.70
C VAL A 32 -10.96 -3.87 -19.88
N ASP A 33 -9.98 -3.90 -20.78
CA ASP A 33 -9.97 -4.79 -21.93
C ASP A 33 -9.53 -6.23 -21.55
N THR A 34 -9.51 -7.12 -22.53
CA THR A 34 -9.09 -8.52 -22.32
C THR A 34 -7.59 -8.68 -22.06
N ASN A 35 -6.79 -7.63 -22.22
CA ASN A 35 -5.36 -7.60 -21.92
C ASN A 35 -5.06 -6.99 -20.54
N GLY A 36 -6.09 -6.58 -19.79
CA GLY A 36 -5.95 -5.93 -18.48
C GLY A 36 -5.53 -4.46 -18.55
N VAL A 37 -5.75 -3.81 -19.69
CA VAL A 37 -5.51 -2.38 -19.89
C VAL A 37 -6.80 -1.61 -19.59
N VAL A 38 -6.69 -0.55 -18.78
CA VAL A 38 -7.80 0.38 -18.55
C VAL A 38 -7.95 1.28 -19.77
N LEU A 39 -9.06 1.17 -20.49
CA LEU A 39 -9.36 1.95 -21.70
C LEU A 39 -9.99 3.30 -21.39
N ALA A 40 -10.85 3.32 -20.37
CA ALA A 40 -11.56 4.52 -19.93
C ALA A 40 -11.91 4.36 -18.45
N TYR A 41 -12.01 5.48 -17.75
CA TYR A 41 -12.53 5.50 -16.39
C TYR A 41 -13.20 6.84 -16.08
N GLN A 42 -14.03 6.86 -15.05
CA GLN A 42 -14.64 8.06 -14.51
C GLN A 42 -14.73 7.98 -12.98
N PHE A 43 -14.70 9.15 -12.34
CA PHE A 43 -14.91 9.30 -10.90
C PHE A 43 -16.19 10.07 -10.62
N TYR A 44 -17.02 9.60 -9.69
CA TYR A 44 -18.23 10.30 -9.28
C TYR A 44 -18.69 9.93 -7.86
N PRO A 45 -19.28 10.88 -7.10
CA PRO A 45 -20.01 10.56 -5.88
C PRO A 45 -21.27 9.74 -6.21
N ALA A 46 -21.58 8.74 -5.38
CA ALA A 46 -22.78 7.93 -5.53
C ALA A 46 -23.38 7.52 -4.18
N VAL A 47 -24.57 6.92 -4.24
CA VAL A 47 -25.19 6.15 -3.17
C VAL A 47 -25.14 4.68 -3.57
N MET A 48 -24.69 3.80 -2.67
CA MET A 48 -24.69 2.36 -2.88
C MET A 48 -25.40 1.62 -1.76
N HIS A 49 -25.89 0.43 -2.06
CA HIS A 49 -26.51 -0.49 -1.12
C HIS A 49 -25.80 -1.84 -1.21
N SER A 50 -24.92 -2.14 -0.25
CA SER A 50 -24.14 -3.38 -0.29
C SER A 50 -25.06 -4.59 -0.12
N ALA A 51 -25.13 -5.44 -1.14
CA ALA A 51 -26.05 -6.59 -1.16
C ALA A 51 -25.61 -7.72 -0.21
N GLN A 52 -24.31 -7.87 0.03
CA GLN A 52 -23.78 -8.94 0.87
C GLN A 52 -22.40 -8.57 1.44
N ARG A 53 -22.19 -8.89 2.72
CA ARG A 53 -20.86 -8.86 3.33
C ARG A 53 -20.24 -10.25 3.25
N PHE A 54 -19.16 -10.38 2.48
CA PHE A 54 -18.41 -11.62 2.37
C PHE A 54 -17.10 -11.56 3.17
N THR A 55 -16.59 -12.74 3.54
CA THR A 55 -15.18 -12.94 3.94
C THR A 55 -14.40 -13.49 2.75
N TYR A 56 -13.08 -13.36 2.76
CA TYR A 56 -12.22 -13.89 1.70
C TYR A 56 -12.35 -15.42 1.58
N ASP A 57 -12.43 -16.13 2.70
CA ASP A 57 -12.52 -17.59 2.70
C ASP A 57 -13.85 -18.08 2.12
N THR A 58 -14.97 -17.42 2.44
CA THR A 58 -16.27 -17.73 1.81
C THR A 58 -16.22 -17.50 0.30
N VAL A 59 -15.65 -16.38 -0.17
CA VAL A 59 -15.53 -16.13 -1.62
C VAL A 59 -14.64 -17.17 -2.28
N TRP A 60 -13.52 -17.53 -1.64
CA TRP A 60 -12.62 -18.54 -2.16
C TRP A 60 -13.29 -19.92 -2.21
N GLU A 61 -14.07 -20.31 -1.21
CA GLU A 61 -14.84 -21.56 -1.22
C GLU A 61 -15.85 -21.56 -2.37
N ILE A 62 -16.60 -20.47 -2.57
CA ILE A 62 -17.57 -20.34 -3.67
C ILE A 62 -16.89 -20.50 -5.04
N LEU A 63 -15.71 -19.89 -5.21
CA LEU A 63 -14.98 -19.90 -6.48
C LEU A 63 -14.23 -21.21 -6.75
N SER A 64 -13.65 -21.83 -5.71
CA SER A 64 -12.86 -23.05 -5.83
C SER A 64 -13.70 -24.33 -5.80
N ASN A 65 -14.84 -24.33 -5.09
CA ASN A 65 -15.77 -25.44 -5.02
C ASN A 65 -17.18 -25.01 -5.44
N SER A 66 -17.40 -24.98 -6.75
CA SER A 66 -18.66 -24.50 -7.34
C SER A 66 -19.92 -25.30 -6.98
N LYS A 67 -19.77 -26.50 -6.39
CA LYS A 67 -20.86 -27.34 -5.88
C LYS A 67 -20.86 -27.42 -4.34
N GLY A 68 -20.04 -26.61 -3.68
CA GLY A 68 -19.91 -26.58 -2.23
C GLY A 68 -21.11 -25.96 -1.52
N PRO A 69 -21.18 -26.11 -0.18
CA PRO A 69 -22.24 -25.53 0.64
C PRO A 69 -22.38 -24.02 0.45
N GLU A 70 -21.26 -23.27 0.50
CA GLU A 70 -21.31 -21.81 0.36
C GLU A 70 -21.68 -21.37 -1.07
N ALA A 71 -21.25 -22.11 -2.10
CA ALA A 71 -21.65 -21.86 -3.49
C ALA A 71 -23.16 -22.04 -3.70
N THR A 72 -23.76 -23.02 -3.02
CA THR A 72 -25.21 -23.27 -3.05
C THR A 72 -25.95 -22.17 -2.28
N ARG A 73 -25.46 -21.83 -1.08
CA ARG A 73 -26.04 -20.80 -0.21
C ARG A 73 -26.07 -19.42 -0.88
N PHE A 74 -25.03 -19.08 -1.63
CA PHE A 74 -24.88 -17.78 -2.30
C PHE A 74 -25.01 -17.88 -3.82
N ALA A 75 -25.81 -18.83 -4.32
CA ALA A 75 -25.96 -19.10 -5.76
C ALA A 75 -26.27 -17.84 -6.59
N GLN A 76 -27.08 -16.93 -6.05
CA GLN A 76 -27.44 -15.66 -6.70
C GLN A 76 -26.24 -14.73 -6.97
N PHE A 77 -25.16 -14.81 -6.20
CA PHE A 77 -23.96 -13.97 -6.37
C PHE A 77 -22.88 -14.66 -7.22
N ARG A 78 -23.03 -15.96 -7.52
CA ARG A 78 -22.02 -16.74 -8.23
C ARG A 78 -21.64 -16.16 -9.60
N PRO A 79 -22.59 -15.68 -10.45
CA PRO A 79 -22.22 -15.05 -11.72
C PRO A 79 -21.34 -13.81 -11.53
N LEU A 80 -21.68 -12.94 -10.57
CA LEU A 80 -20.92 -11.72 -10.27
C LEU A 80 -19.52 -12.04 -9.73
N LEU A 81 -19.40 -13.00 -8.81
CA LEU A 81 -18.11 -13.44 -8.27
C LEU A 81 -17.23 -14.09 -9.34
N THR A 82 -17.83 -14.85 -10.26
CA THR A 82 -17.11 -15.47 -11.38
C THR A 82 -16.62 -14.41 -12.36
N ASN A 83 -17.42 -13.39 -12.65
CA ASN A 83 -16.99 -12.27 -13.49
C ASN A 83 -15.81 -11.50 -12.86
N LEU A 84 -15.88 -11.22 -11.55
CA LEU A 84 -14.75 -10.60 -10.83
C LEU A 84 -13.50 -11.49 -10.85
N TYR A 85 -13.66 -12.80 -10.72
CA TYR A 85 -12.54 -13.74 -10.76
C TYR A 85 -11.90 -13.82 -12.16
N SER A 86 -12.71 -13.78 -13.22
CA SER A 86 -12.22 -13.68 -14.60
C SER A 86 -11.45 -12.38 -14.84
N LEU A 87 -11.96 -11.24 -14.35
CA LEU A 87 -11.26 -9.96 -14.39
C LEU A 87 -9.93 -10.02 -13.65
N TYR A 88 -9.90 -10.61 -12.45
CA TYR A 88 -8.66 -10.81 -11.69
C TYR A 88 -7.60 -11.56 -12.49
N LYS A 89 -7.96 -12.66 -13.17
CA LYS A 89 -6.99 -13.42 -13.98
C LYS A 89 -6.37 -12.57 -15.09
N ILE A 90 -7.20 -11.75 -15.76
CA ILE A 90 -6.75 -10.82 -16.80
C ILE A 90 -5.80 -9.76 -16.22
N LEU A 91 -6.16 -9.15 -15.08
CA LEU A 91 -5.33 -8.15 -14.40
C LEU A 91 -4.00 -8.73 -13.89
N LEU A 92 -4.04 -9.96 -13.37
CA LEU A 92 -2.85 -10.67 -12.89
C LEU A 92 -1.88 -10.95 -14.04
N GLU A 93 -2.39 -11.40 -15.20
CA GLU A 93 -1.55 -11.59 -16.39
C GLU A 93 -0.94 -10.27 -16.86
N ALA A 94 -1.71 -9.18 -16.87
CA ALA A 94 -1.22 -7.84 -17.19
C ALA A 94 -0.12 -7.38 -16.21
N ARG A 95 -0.27 -7.67 -14.91
CA ARG A 95 0.74 -7.41 -13.87
C ARG A 95 2.04 -8.19 -14.14
N HIS A 96 1.95 -9.46 -14.51
CA HIS A 96 3.12 -10.26 -14.89
C HIS A 96 3.81 -9.70 -16.14
N LYS A 97 3.05 -9.35 -17.19
CA LYS A 97 3.58 -8.73 -18.41
C LYS A 97 4.28 -7.40 -18.15
N ARG A 98 3.74 -6.59 -17.22
CA ARG A 98 4.34 -5.31 -16.81
C ARG A 98 5.64 -5.48 -16.03
N GLY A 99 5.91 -6.67 -15.47
CA GLY A 99 7.12 -6.97 -14.71
C GLY A 99 7.08 -6.44 -13.28
N ALA A 100 5.90 -6.39 -12.66
CA ALA A 100 5.79 -6.10 -11.23
C ALA A 100 6.55 -7.16 -10.42
N ILE A 101 7.23 -6.72 -9.36
CA ILE A 101 8.03 -7.59 -8.51
C ILE A 101 7.09 -8.20 -7.46
N GLU A 102 7.10 -9.52 -7.35
CA GLU A 102 6.36 -10.24 -6.31
C GLU A 102 7.34 -10.94 -5.37
N PHE A 103 7.14 -10.73 -4.07
CA PHE A 103 7.89 -11.42 -3.03
C PHE A 103 6.97 -12.41 -2.33
N GLU A 104 7.42 -13.65 -2.18
CA GLU A 104 6.74 -14.63 -1.36
C GLU A 104 7.13 -14.37 0.09
N THR A 105 6.20 -13.83 0.88
CA THR A 105 6.38 -13.63 2.32
C THR A 105 5.26 -14.35 3.05
N THR A 106 5.63 -15.13 4.07
CA THR A 106 4.66 -15.76 4.95
C THR A 106 4.43 -14.83 6.14
N GLU A 107 3.34 -14.07 6.10
CA GLU A 107 2.89 -13.33 7.28
C GLU A 107 2.36 -14.29 8.33
N THR A 108 2.56 -13.98 9.62
CA THR A 108 2.00 -14.76 10.73
C THR A 108 0.81 -14.04 11.35
N GLN A 109 -0.21 -14.80 11.74
CA GLN A 109 -1.34 -14.32 12.54
C GLN A 109 -1.24 -14.85 13.97
N ILE A 110 -1.48 -13.98 14.94
CA ILE A 110 -1.50 -14.32 16.36
C ILE A 110 -2.94 -14.60 16.78
N ILE A 111 -3.24 -15.84 17.17
CA ILE A 111 -4.54 -16.24 17.70
C ILE A 111 -4.49 -16.09 19.21
N SER A 112 -5.33 -15.21 19.77
CA SER A 112 -5.39 -14.92 21.20
C SER A 112 -6.76 -15.27 21.78
N ASN A 113 -6.81 -15.56 23.08
CA ASN A 113 -8.07 -15.68 23.81
C ASN A 113 -8.61 -14.29 24.23
N GLU A 114 -9.76 -14.27 24.91
CA GLU A 114 -10.42 -13.04 25.38
C GLU A 114 -9.58 -12.21 26.35
N LEU A 115 -8.69 -12.85 27.11
CA LEU A 115 -7.76 -12.19 28.04
C LEU A 115 -6.50 -11.65 27.34
N GLY A 116 -6.39 -11.83 26.02
CA GLY A 116 -5.21 -11.43 25.24
C GLY A 116 -4.01 -12.37 25.36
N LYS A 117 -4.17 -13.55 25.98
CA LYS A 117 -3.14 -14.59 25.99
C LYS A 117 -3.07 -15.25 24.60
N ILE A 118 -1.87 -15.38 24.07
CA ILE A 118 -1.62 -16.05 22.78
C ILE A 118 -1.85 -17.55 22.95
N LEU A 119 -2.74 -18.09 22.13
CA LEU A 119 -3.02 -19.53 22.06
C LEU A 119 -2.10 -20.21 21.05
N ARG A 120 -1.89 -19.58 19.89
CA ARG A 120 -1.03 -20.09 18.81
C ARG A 120 -0.66 -18.98 17.82
N ILE A 121 0.41 -19.21 17.08
CA ILE A 121 0.87 -18.35 15.98
C ILE A 121 0.83 -19.20 14.71
N GLU A 122 0.10 -18.75 13.70
CA GLU A 122 -0.15 -19.51 12.47
C GLU A 122 0.29 -18.72 11.23
N PRO A 123 0.70 -19.39 10.14
CA PRO A 123 0.90 -18.71 8.87
C PRO A 123 -0.44 -18.23 8.31
N ARG A 124 -0.48 -16.99 7.82
CA ARG A 124 -1.65 -16.42 7.17
C ARG A 124 -1.74 -16.93 5.74
N LEU A 125 -2.83 -17.60 5.41
CA LEU A 125 -3.08 -18.10 4.06
C LEU A 125 -3.64 -16.99 3.16
N ARG A 126 -2.92 -16.66 2.09
CA ARG A 126 -3.35 -15.71 1.05
C ARG A 126 -3.90 -16.48 -0.15
N ASN A 127 -5.22 -16.59 -0.24
CA ASN A 127 -5.93 -17.20 -1.38
C ASN A 127 -6.24 -16.17 -2.49
N ASP A 128 -6.78 -16.64 -3.63
CA ASP A 128 -7.08 -15.76 -4.76
C ASP A 128 -8.16 -14.72 -4.48
N ALA A 129 -9.06 -14.91 -3.51
CA ALA A 129 -10.03 -13.86 -3.16
C ALA A 129 -9.33 -12.61 -2.61
N HIS A 130 -8.22 -12.78 -1.87
CA HIS A 130 -7.38 -11.67 -1.43
C HIS A 130 -6.71 -10.97 -2.62
N ARG A 131 -6.14 -11.76 -3.54
CA ARG A 131 -5.43 -11.25 -4.73
C ARG A 131 -6.38 -10.54 -5.70
N LEU A 132 -7.60 -11.05 -5.86
CA LEU A 132 -8.66 -10.43 -6.65
C LEU A 132 -8.95 -9.01 -6.17
N ILE A 133 -9.20 -8.84 -4.87
CA ILE A 133 -9.46 -7.51 -4.31
C ILE A 133 -8.23 -6.62 -4.46
N GLU A 134 -7.03 -7.15 -4.22
CA GLU A 134 -5.79 -6.39 -4.42
C GLU A 134 -5.68 -5.83 -5.85
N GLU A 135 -5.85 -6.65 -6.89
CA GLU A 135 -5.78 -6.19 -8.28
C GLU A 135 -6.85 -5.15 -8.61
N CYS A 136 -8.10 -5.33 -8.13
CA CYS A 136 -9.14 -4.32 -8.30
C CYS A 136 -8.76 -2.98 -7.63
N MET A 137 -8.17 -3.04 -6.43
CA MET A 137 -7.74 -1.83 -5.72
C MET A 137 -6.55 -1.16 -6.40
N LEU A 138 -5.60 -1.93 -6.93
CA LEU A 138 -4.48 -1.41 -7.70
C LEU A 138 -4.97 -0.66 -8.95
N THR A 139 -5.91 -1.24 -9.69
CA THR A 139 -6.53 -0.60 -10.86
C THR A 139 -7.16 0.74 -10.51
N ALA A 140 -7.97 0.81 -9.45
CA ALA A 140 -8.59 2.07 -9.00
C ALA A 140 -7.56 3.11 -8.53
N ASN A 141 -6.50 2.68 -7.85
CA ASN A 141 -5.41 3.55 -7.39
C ASN A 141 -4.60 4.14 -8.58
N VAL A 142 -4.39 3.37 -9.64
CA VAL A 142 -3.75 3.85 -10.88
C VAL A 142 -4.65 4.84 -11.60
N CYS A 143 -5.95 4.55 -11.73
CA CYS A 143 -6.92 5.49 -12.31
C CYS A 143 -6.94 6.81 -11.53
N ALA A 144 -6.86 6.76 -10.19
CA ALA A 144 -6.83 7.97 -9.37
C ALA A 144 -5.55 8.78 -9.57
N ALA A 145 -4.40 8.12 -9.73
CA ALA A 145 -3.13 8.80 -10.02
C ALA A 145 -3.17 9.49 -11.39
N ASP A 146 -3.59 8.76 -12.43
CA ASP A 146 -3.72 9.31 -13.79
C ASP A 146 -4.75 10.46 -13.81
N PHE A 147 -5.91 10.32 -13.16
CA PHE A 147 -6.93 11.38 -13.13
C PHE A 147 -6.40 12.69 -12.55
N ILE A 148 -5.58 12.61 -11.50
CA ILE A 148 -4.95 13.77 -10.86
C ILE A 148 -3.90 14.40 -11.78
N GLU A 149 -3.08 13.55 -12.42
CA GLU A 149 -2.01 13.96 -13.34
C GLU A 149 -2.57 14.66 -14.59
N GLN A 150 -3.58 14.07 -15.24
CA GLN A 150 -4.24 14.65 -16.42
C GLN A 150 -4.87 16.02 -16.12
N ASN A 151 -5.39 16.20 -14.90
CA ASN A 151 -5.97 17.47 -14.46
C ASN A 151 -4.94 18.44 -13.87
N LYS A 152 -3.65 18.10 -13.89
CA LYS A 152 -2.51 18.91 -13.41
C LYS A 152 -2.72 19.42 -11.98
N HIS A 153 -3.37 18.61 -11.14
CA HIS A 153 -3.68 18.97 -9.77
C HIS A 153 -2.62 18.39 -8.83
N LEU A 154 -2.19 19.16 -7.83
CA LEU A 154 -1.30 18.64 -6.79
C LEU A 154 -2.05 17.64 -5.89
N SER A 155 -1.37 16.55 -5.53
CA SER A 155 -1.83 15.52 -4.60
C SER A 155 -0.61 14.77 -4.02
N LEU A 156 -0.83 13.71 -3.23
CA LEU A 156 0.22 12.78 -2.84
C LEU A 156 0.20 11.53 -3.73
N TYR A 157 1.32 11.27 -4.39
CA TYR A 157 1.62 9.98 -5.01
C TYR A 157 2.24 9.04 -3.99
N ARG A 158 2.02 7.73 -4.19
CA ARG A 158 2.71 6.67 -3.47
C ARG A 158 3.91 6.23 -4.32
N VAL A 159 5.05 6.84 -4.03
CA VAL A 159 6.29 6.67 -4.78
C VAL A 159 7.11 5.53 -4.20
N HIS A 160 7.69 4.71 -5.07
CA HIS A 160 8.69 3.72 -4.71
C HIS A 160 9.84 3.81 -5.70
N GLY A 161 10.92 4.49 -5.30
CA GLY A 161 12.05 4.78 -6.17
C GLY A 161 12.87 3.56 -6.58
N GLU A 162 13.76 3.77 -7.55
CA GLU A 162 14.73 2.76 -7.99
C GLU A 162 15.73 2.42 -6.85
N PRO A 163 16.24 1.17 -6.77
CA PRO A 163 17.34 0.82 -5.89
C PRO A 163 18.54 1.77 -6.07
N SER A 164 19.22 2.12 -4.98
CA SER A 164 20.42 2.97 -5.08
C SER A 164 21.59 2.18 -5.68
N GLU A 165 22.51 2.88 -6.34
CA GLU A 165 23.70 2.26 -6.95
C GLU A 165 24.49 1.40 -5.97
N GLU A 166 24.73 1.90 -4.75
CA GLU A 166 25.38 1.17 -3.66
C GLU A 166 24.68 -0.17 -3.37
N LYS A 167 23.34 -0.15 -3.24
CA LYS A 167 22.54 -1.36 -2.98
C LYS A 167 22.57 -2.34 -4.15
N LEU A 168 22.59 -1.83 -5.39
CA LEU A 168 22.70 -2.66 -6.59
C LEU A 168 24.07 -3.35 -6.69
N VAL A 169 25.15 -2.64 -6.35
CA VAL A 169 26.50 -3.23 -6.31
C VAL A 169 26.55 -4.37 -5.29
N THR A 170 26.07 -4.15 -4.07
CA THR A 170 26.01 -5.21 -3.04
C THR A 170 25.16 -6.38 -3.49
N LEU A 171 23.97 -6.14 -4.05
CA LEU A 171 23.10 -7.18 -4.56
C LEU A 171 23.81 -8.04 -5.63
N ARG A 172 24.46 -7.40 -6.62
CA ARG A 172 25.19 -8.09 -7.68
C ARG A 172 26.33 -8.95 -7.14
N GLN A 173 27.03 -8.48 -6.11
CA GLN A 173 28.10 -9.26 -5.49
C GLN A 173 27.57 -10.56 -4.87
N VAL A 174 26.45 -10.50 -4.13
CA VAL A 174 25.81 -11.68 -3.54
C VAL A 174 25.23 -12.62 -4.59
N LEU A 175 24.63 -12.08 -5.65
CA LEU A 175 24.11 -12.90 -6.75
C LEU A 175 25.24 -13.67 -7.45
N ARG A 176 26.39 -13.03 -7.70
CA ARG A 176 27.56 -13.66 -8.33
C ARG A 176 28.08 -14.85 -7.52
N THR A 177 28.14 -14.76 -6.19
CA THR A 177 28.58 -15.89 -5.34
C THR A 177 27.60 -17.06 -5.39
N SER A 178 26.35 -16.81 -5.79
CA SER A 178 25.29 -17.80 -5.91
C SER A 178 25.08 -18.29 -7.36
N GLY A 179 25.95 -17.88 -8.28
CA GLY A 179 25.88 -18.23 -9.71
C GLY A 179 24.76 -17.52 -10.48
N LEU A 180 24.20 -16.43 -9.94
CA LEU A 180 23.12 -15.65 -10.52
C LEU A 180 23.62 -14.27 -10.99
N SER A 181 22.86 -13.64 -11.90
CA SER A 181 23.14 -12.28 -12.34
C SER A 181 21.86 -11.48 -12.49
N LEU A 182 21.90 -10.19 -12.14
CA LEU A 182 20.82 -9.25 -12.40
C LEU A 182 21.06 -8.56 -13.74
N GLY A 183 20.15 -8.80 -14.70
CA GLY A 183 20.16 -8.17 -16.02
C GLY A 183 19.87 -6.65 -15.99
N GLY A 184 19.65 -6.06 -17.17
CA GLY A 184 19.22 -4.65 -17.27
C GLY A 184 20.33 -3.59 -17.17
N GLY A 185 21.61 -3.97 -17.28
CA GLY A 185 22.73 -3.03 -17.30
C GLY A 185 22.85 -2.22 -16.00
N GLU A 186 23.36 -0.99 -16.04
CA GLU A 186 23.54 -0.18 -14.83
C GLU A 186 22.23 0.15 -14.10
N LYS A 187 21.14 0.34 -14.85
CA LYS A 187 19.81 0.72 -14.33
C LYS A 187 18.76 -0.36 -14.63
N PRO A 188 18.77 -1.48 -13.88
CA PRO A 188 17.82 -2.56 -14.05
C PRO A 188 16.38 -2.09 -13.84
N LYS A 189 15.46 -2.63 -14.64
CA LYS A 189 14.03 -2.33 -14.58
C LYS A 189 13.27 -3.39 -13.79
N PRO A 190 12.02 -3.12 -13.35
CA PRO A 190 11.25 -4.08 -12.56
C PRO A 190 11.15 -5.47 -13.20
N LYS A 191 11.02 -5.53 -14.54
CA LYS A 191 11.03 -6.78 -15.31
C LYS A 191 12.31 -7.63 -15.14
N ASP A 192 13.46 -6.98 -14.94
CA ASP A 192 14.74 -7.67 -14.74
C ASP A 192 14.78 -8.32 -13.36
N PHE A 193 14.26 -7.62 -12.34
CA PHE A 193 14.05 -8.18 -11.01
C PHE A 193 13.01 -9.30 -11.02
N ALA A 194 11.89 -9.14 -11.71
CA ALA A 194 10.85 -10.17 -11.82
C ALA A 194 11.38 -11.43 -12.55
N LYS A 195 12.27 -11.28 -13.54
CA LYS A 195 12.98 -12.41 -14.15
C LYS A 195 13.89 -13.10 -13.13
N LEU A 196 14.72 -12.35 -12.42
CA LEU A 196 15.60 -12.88 -11.37
C LEU A 196 14.80 -13.62 -10.28
N MET A 197 13.67 -13.08 -9.84
CA MET A 197 12.83 -13.72 -8.81
C MET A 197 12.25 -15.06 -9.28
N ARG A 198 11.95 -15.22 -10.58
CA ARG A 198 11.56 -16.52 -11.15
C ARG A 198 12.71 -17.52 -11.16
N GLU A 199 13.93 -17.07 -11.45
CA GLU A 199 15.13 -17.92 -11.39
C GLU A 199 15.47 -18.33 -9.94
N ILE A 200 15.12 -17.49 -8.96
CA ILE A 200 15.36 -17.76 -7.53
C ILE A 200 14.34 -18.75 -6.95
N LYS A 201 13.09 -18.74 -7.42
CA LYS A 201 11.94 -19.36 -6.76
C LYS A 201 12.13 -20.82 -6.33
N ASP A 202 12.62 -21.67 -7.23
CA ASP A 202 12.71 -23.12 -6.99
C ASP A 202 14.07 -23.55 -6.41
N ARG A 203 14.91 -22.59 -6.01
CA ARG A 203 16.25 -22.87 -5.47
C ARG A 203 16.21 -23.17 -3.96
N PRO A 204 17.12 -23.99 -3.44
CA PRO A 204 17.21 -24.25 -1.99
C PRO A 204 17.59 -23.01 -1.17
N ASP A 205 18.29 -22.03 -1.77
CA ASP A 205 18.69 -20.76 -1.17
C ASP A 205 17.70 -19.61 -1.45
N ALA A 206 16.49 -19.91 -1.94
CA ALA A 206 15.49 -18.92 -2.36
C ALA A 206 15.21 -17.88 -1.27
N ASN A 207 14.89 -18.31 -0.05
CA ASN A 207 14.55 -17.42 1.06
C ASN A 207 15.66 -16.39 1.35
N MET A 208 16.92 -16.83 1.32
CA MET A 208 18.07 -15.96 1.53
C MET A 208 18.18 -14.94 0.39
N LEU A 209 18.15 -15.41 -0.86
CA LEU A 209 18.30 -14.55 -2.04
C LEU A 209 17.15 -13.53 -2.16
N GLN A 210 15.91 -13.96 -1.93
CA GLN A 210 14.74 -13.07 -1.91
C GLN A 210 14.89 -11.98 -0.83
N SER A 211 15.38 -12.33 0.35
CA SER A 211 15.66 -11.36 1.43
C SER A 211 16.74 -10.33 1.03
N VAL A 212 17.78 -10.75 0.30
CA VAL A 212 18.81 -9.83 -0.21
C VAL A 212 18.24 -8.90 -1.28
N VAL A 213 17.44 -9.42 -2.22
CA VAL A 213 16.75 -8.63 -3.24
C VAL A 213 15.81 -7.61 -2.59
N LEU A 214 15.01 -8.02 -1.61
CA LEU A 214 14.08 -7.14 -0.90
C LEU A 214 14.83 -6.01 -0.17
N ARG A 215 15.96 -6.30 0.47
CA ARG A 215 16.80 -5.30 1.16
C ARG A 215 17.43 -4.27 0.20
N ALA A 216 17.66 -4.68 -1.05
CA ALA A 216 18.13 -3.78 -2.10
C ALA A 216 17.06 -2.76 -2.54
N MET A 217 15.77 -3.04 -2.33
CA MET A 217 14.68 -2.12 -2.68
C MET A 217 14.66 -0.87 -1.80
N GLN A 218 14.02 0.19 -2.31
CA GLN A 218 13.72 1.38 -1.51
C GLN A 218 12.44 1.17 -0.69
N GLN A 219 12.25 1.99 0.33
CA GLN A 219 10.95 2.06 1.01
C GLN A 219 10.04 3.00 0.22
N ALA A 220 8.78 2.60 0.05
CA ALA A 220 7.78 3.46 -0.55
C ALA A 220 7.41 4.63 0.39
N MET A 221 7.08 5.79 -0.18
CA MET A 221 6.75 7.00 0.56
C MET A 221 5.68 7.83 -0.14
N TYR A 222 5.06 8.75 0.60
CA TYR A 222 4.13 9.73 0.04
C TYR A 222 4.86 11.00 -0.34
N GLN A 223 4.74 11.43 -1.60
CA GLN A 223 5.38 12.63 -2.12
C GLN A 223 4.46 13.34 -3.13
N PRO A 224 4.57 14.68 -3.26
CA PRO A 224 3.81 15.41 -4.28
C PRO A 224 4.31 15.19 -5.70
N ASP A 225 5.60 14.91 -5.86
CA ASP A 225 6.22 14.63 -7.14
C ASP A 225 5.99 13.16 -7.52
N ASN A 226 5.52 12.93 -8.75
CA ASN A 226 5.36 11.59 -9.29
C ASN A 226 6.71 11.07 -9.80
N GLU A 227 7.25 10.03 -9.15
CA GLU A 227 8.46 9.32 -9.62
C GLU A 227 8.18 7.84 -9.93
N GLY A 228 6.90 7.49 -10.05
CA GLY A 228 6.44 6.13 -10.26
C GLY A 228 6.61 5.21 -9.06
N HIS A 229 6.25 3.94 -9.28
CA HIS A 229 6.29 2.89 -8.27
C HIS A 229 7.02 1.67 -8.81
N PHE A 230 8.35 1.62 -8.59
CA PHE A 230 9.23 0.59 -9.15
C PHE A 230 8.78 -0.84 -8.81
N GLY A 231 8.41 -1.13 -7.56
CA GLY A 231 7.98 -2.49 -7.17
C GLY A 231 6.71 -2.99 -7.87
N LEU A 232 5.80 -2.09 -8.25
CA LEU A 232 4.55 -2.42 -8.94
C LEU A 232 4.64 -2.19 -10.46
N ALA A 233 5.78 -1.67 -10.91
CA ALA A 233 6.06 -1.27 -12.29
C ALA A 233 5.01 -0.29 -12.86
N TYR A 234 4.48 0.63 -12.04
CA TYR A 234 3.55 1.68 -12.49
C TYR A 234 4.27 3.03 -12.67
N PRO A 235 3.97 3.79 -13.74
CA PRO A 235 4.53 5.14 -13.94
C PRO A 235 3.93 6.18 -13.00
N ALA A 236 2.69 5.98 -12.56
CA ALA A 236 1.99 6.81 -11.59
C ALA A 236 1.15 5.91 -10.67
N TYR A 237 1.14 6.17 -9.37
CA TYR A 237 0.36 5.39 -8.41
C TYR A 237 0.03 6.22 -7.17
N SER A 238 -1.24 6.22 -6.76
CA SER A 238 -1.74 6.98 -5.62
C SER A 238 -2.72 6.15 -4.83
N HIS A 239 -2.60 6.14 -3.50
CA HIS A 239 -3.58 5.45 -2.67
C HIS A 239 -4.92 6.22 -2.66
N PHE A 240 -6.00 5.52 -2.99
CA PHE A 240 -7.36 6.03 -3.09
C PHE A 240 -8.38 5.15 -2.32
N THR A 241 -8.13 3.85 -2.23
CA THR A 241 -9.12 2.83 -1.84
C THR A 241 -9.30 2.60 -0.33
N SER A 242 -8.67 3.38 0.55
CA SER A 242 -8.80 3.20 2.01
C SER A 242 -8.82 4.51 2.83
N PRO A 243 -9.69 5.49 2.50
CA PRO A 243 -9.77 6.79 3.18
C PRO A 243 -10.16 6.72 4.67
N ILE A 244 -10.74 5.61 5.13
CA ILE A 244 -11.13 5.41 6.53
C ILE A 244 -9.91 5.22 7.44
N ARG A 245 -8.81 4.68 6.90
CA ARG A 245 -7.62 4.27 7.67
C ARG A 245 -6.31 4.86 7.17
N ARG A 246 -6.32 5.61 6.06
CA ARG A 246 -5.16 6.29 5.50
C ARG A 246 -5.51 7.73 5.16
N TYR A 247 -4.79 8.67 5.76
CA TYR A 247 -4.98 10.09 5.51
C TYR A 247 -4.63 10.51 4.07
N PRO A 248 -3.61 9.95 3.39
CA PRO A 248 -3.36 10.20 1.98
C PRO A 248 -4.57 9.92 1.09
N ASP A 249 -5.26 8.79 1.27
CA ASP A 249 -6.48 8.46 0.52
C ASP A 249 -7.59 9.49 0.75
N LEU A 250 -7.75 9.98 1.99
CA LEU A 250 -8.71 11.04 2.29
C LEU A 250 -8.37 12.34 1.52
N LEU A 251 -7.08 12.68 1.41
CA LEU A 251 -6.62 13.83 0.62
C LEU A 251 -6.85 13.59 -0.87
N THR A 252 -6.57 12.40 -1.39
CA THR A 252 -6.88 11.99 -2.76
C THR A 252 -8.37 12.17 -3.07
N HIS A 253 -9.26 11.72 -2.18
CA HIS A 253 -10.71 11.92 -2.32
C HIS A 253 -11.10 13.40 -2.40
N ARG A 254 -10.47 14.26 -1.59
CA ARG A 254 -10.73 15.72 -1.62
C ARG A 254 -10.25 16.34 -2.92
N VAL A 255 -9.08 15.94 -3.43
CA VAL A 255 -8.55 16.38 -4.73
C VAL A 255 -9.50 15.97 -5.86
N ILE A 256 -9.90 14.71 -5.92
CA ILE A 256 -10.83 14.21 -6.95
C ILE A 256 -12.14 15.00 -6.91
N LYS A 257 -12.74 15.21 -5.73
CA LYS A 257 -13.96 16.04 -5.60
C LYS A 257 -13.76 17.47 -6.07
N ALA A 258 -12.60 18.07 -5.81
CA ALA A 258 -12.30 19.43 -6.25
C ALA A 258 -12.15 19.52 -7.77
N ILE A 259 -11.47 18.54 -8.39
CA ILE A 259 -11.36 18.41 -9.85
C ILE A 259 -12.76 18.28 -10.47
N LEU A 260 -13.61 17.39 -9.96
CA LEU A 260 -14.99 17.22 -10.44
C LEU A 260 -15.82 18.51 -10.30
N ALA A 261 -15.60 19.27 -9.24
CA ALA A 261 -16.23 20.57 -9.02
C ALA A 261 -15.55 21.73 -9.79
N LYS A 262 -14.50 21.46 -10.57
CA LYS A 262 -13.66 22.45 -11.27
C LYS A 262 -13.12 23.55 -10.35
N LYS A 263 -12.71 23.18 -9.14
CA LYS A 263 -12.17 24.09 -8.12
C LYS A 263 -10.74 23.70 -7.76
N PRO A 264 -9.86 24.68 -7.47
CA PRO A 264 -8.56 24.37 -6.89
C PRO A 264 -8.73 23.84 -5.47
N TYR A 265 -7.87 22.91 -5.06
CA TYR A 265 -7.81 22.43 -3.69
C TYR A 265 -6.39 22.49 -3.12
N THR A 266 -6.26 23.19 -1.99
CA THR A 266 -5.06 23.20 -1.18
C THR A 266 -5.44 22.78 0.23
N PRO A 267 -4.82 21.74 0.80
CA PRO A 267 -5.06 21.35 2.18
C PRO A 267 -4.75 22.50 3.14
N VAL A 268 -5.57 22.64 4.18
CA VAL A 268 -5.32 23.61 5.26
C VAL A 268 -4.59 22.91 6.40
N LEU A 269 -3.39 23.38 6.71
CA LEU A 269 -2.63 22.93 7.88
C LEU A 269 -3.05 23.76 9.09
N SER A 270 -3.63 23.11 10.10
CA SER A 270 -3.95 23.77 11.36
C SER A 270 -2.68 23.98 12.19
N PRO A 271 -2.39 25.20 12.67
CA PRO A 271 -1.22 25.45 13.52
C PRO A 271 -1.31 24.72 14.87
N LYS A 272 -2.51 24.25 15.26
CA LYS A 272 -2.74 23.47 16.49
C LYS A 272 -2.35 22.00 16.36
N VAL A 273 -2.16 21.50 15.13
CA VAL A 273 -1.84 20.09 14.89
C VAL A 273 -0.35 19.97 14.54
N PRO A 274 0.49 19.46 15.45
CA PRO A 274 1.91 19.31 15.16
C PRO A 274 2.11 18.26 14.05
N LEU A 275 2.90 18.63 13.04
CA LEU A 275 3.28 17.70 11.99
C LEU A 275 4.48 16.84 12.41
N ASN A 276 4.34 15.51 12.30
CA ASN A 276 5.45 14.58 12.35
C ASN A 276 6.37 14.70 11.12
N LEU A 277 7.31 15.64 11.16
CA LEU A 277 8.27 15.87 10.07
C LEU A 277 9.58 15.09 10.26
N THR A 278 9.54 13.91 10.89
CA THR A 278 10.74 13.11 11.15
C THR A 278 11.45 12.75 9.84
N LEU A 279 12.77 12.93 9.81
CA LEU A 279 13.59 12.83 8.60
C LEU A 279 13.83 11.36 8.21
N PRO A 280 13.62 10.98 6.93
CA PRO A 280 14.24 9.78 6.38
C PRO A 280 15.77 9.85 6.50
N ARG A 281 16.42 8.68 6.65
CA ARG A 281 17.88 8.61 6.85
C ARG A 281 18.67 9.16 5.64
N LYS A 282 18.24 8.91 4.40
CA LYS A 282 18.84 9.41 3.12
C LYS A 282 17.78 9.49 1.99
N GLY A 283 18.12 10.12 0.86
CA GLY A 283 17.32 10.20 -0.39
C GLY A 283 16.41 11.43 -0.51
N LYS A 284 15.69 11.58 -1.64
CA LYS A 284 14.76 12.71 -1.90
C LYS A 284 13.68 12.88 -0.82
N GLY A 285 13.28 11.80 -0.14
CA GLY A 285 12.40 11.89 1.02
C GLY A 285 13.01 12.70 2.18
N ARG A 286 14.34 12.68 2.37
CA ARG A 286 15.06 13.50 3.34
C ARG A 286 15.08 14.97 2.89
N GLU A 287 15.33 15.25 1.62
CA GLU A 287 15.28 16.61 1.07
C GLU A 287 13.88 17.22 1.26
N ASN A 288 12.84 16.46 0.92
CA ASN A 288 11.45 16.86 1.16
C ASN A 288 11.17 17.09 2.64
N ALA A 289 11.70 16.25 3.54
CA ALA A 289 11.54 16.42 4.98
C ALA A 289 12.30 17.62 5.55
N VAL A 290 13.50 17.94 5.04
CA VAL A 290 14.27 19.14 5.40
C VAL A 290 13.54 20.40 4.93
N ASN A 291 13.11 20.43 3.66
CA ASN A 291 12.35 21.53 3.08
C ASN A 291 10.99 21.72 3.79
N ALA A 292 10.33 20.63 4.15
CA ALA A 292 9.10 20.62 4.94
C ALA A 292 9.31 21.22 6.34
N LYS A 293 10.39 20.85 7.04
CA LYS A 293 10.71 21.42 8.36
C LYS A 293 10.99 22.91 8.28
N LYS A 294 11.80 23.34 7.32
CA LYS A 294 12.12 24.76 7.11
C LYS A 294 10.84 25.57 6.84
N SER A 295 10.03 25.14 5.87
CA SER A 295 8.77 25.81 5.54
C SER A 295 7.76 25.81 6.69
N HIS A 296 7.70 24.75 7.51
CA HIS A 296 6.84 24.72 8.70
C HIS A 296 7.31 25.70 9.78
N GLN A 297 8.62 25.84 9.98
CA GLN A 297 9.19 26.82 10.90
C GLN A 297 8.92 28.25 10.42
N ASP A 298 9.17 28.54 9.14
CA ASP A 298 8.90 29.84 8.52
C ASP A 298 7.41 30.24 8.65
N ALA A 299 6.49 29.29 8.46
CA ALA A 299 5.05 29.53 8.61
C ALA A 299 4.65 29.81 10.07
N LYS A 300 5.28 29.13 11.04
CA LYS A 300 5.06 29.36 12.48
C LYS A 300 5.53 30.76 12.87
N ASP A 301 6.68 31.18 12.37
CA ASP A 301 7.27 32.50 12.65
C ASP A 301 6.46 33.62 11.96
N ALA A 302 5.96 33.39 10.75
CA ALA A 302 5.06 34.32 10.06
C ALA A 302 3.69 34.45 10.75
N SER A 303 3.13 33.36 11.26
CA SER A 303 1.89 33.37 12.05
C SER A 303 2.06 34.13 13.37
N ALA A 304 3.25 34.06 13.98
CA ALA A 304 3.56 34.85 15.19
C ALA A 304 3.72 36.35 14.89
N LYS A 305 4.12 36.70 13.66
CA LYS A 305 4.33 38.09 13.20
C LYS A 305 3.16 38.70 12.43
N GLY A 306 2.04 37.99 12.27
CA GLY A 306 0.83 38.49 11.60
C GLY A 306 0.94 38.62 10.07
N THR A 307 1.96 38.05 9.44
CA THR A 307 2.25 38.22 8.01
C THR A 307 1.46 37.22 7.15
N ARG A 308 0.72 37.69 6.14
CA ARG A 308 -0.06 36.84 5.21
C ARG A 308 0.87 36.10 4.22
N LEU A 309 0.79 34.76 4.20
CA LEU A 309 1.48 33.90 3.21
C LEU A 309 0.91 34.11 1.79
N ALA A 310 1.79 34.06 0.79
CA ALA A 310 1.50 34.32 -0.63
C ALA A 310 0.45 33.34 -1.21
N LYS A 311 -0.45 33.82 -2.07
CA LYS A 311 -1.49 33.02 -2.74
C LYS A 311 -1.04 32.57 -4.14
N GLY A 312 -1.07 31.27 -4.42
CA GLY A 312 -0.85 30.70 -5.76
C GLY A 312 -0.45 29.21 -5.73
N ALA A 313 -0.37 28.57 -6.90
CA ALA A 313 0.04 27.16 -7.06
C ALA A 313 1.43 26.86 -6.44
N ASN A 314 2.34 27.83 -6.47
CA ASN A 314 3.66 27.75 -5.81
C ASN A 314 3.59 27.69 -4.28
N ALA A 315 2.50 28.16 -3.65
CA ALA A 315 2.33 28.10 -2.20
C ALA A 315 1.76 26.76 -1.71
N ALA A 316 1.14 25.98 -2.61
CA ALA A 316 0.54 24.68 -2.26
C ALA A 316 1.56 23.55 -2.23
N LEU A 317 2.61 23.60 -3.06
CA LEU A 317 3.63 22.55 -3.13
C LEU A 317 4.35 22.31 -1.79
N PRO A 318 4.78 23.34 -1.03
CA PRO A 318 5.34 23.14 0.31
C PRO A 318 4.38 22.44 1.28
N ILE A 319 3.08 22.76 1.21
CA ILE A 319 2.04 22.14 2.05
C ILE A 319 1.93 20.65 1.74
N TRP A 320 1.85 20.29 0.45
CA TRP A 320 1.82 18.88 0.04
C TRP A 320 3.11 18.14 0.40
N GLY A 321 4.28 18.79 0.29
CA GLY A 321 5.55 18.25 0.75
C GLY A 321 5.54 17.93 2.25
N GLN A 322 5.06 18.85 3.09
CA GLN A 322 4.91 18.64 4.53
C GLN A 322 3.95 17.48 4.84
N LEU A 323 2.82 17.38 4.13
CA LEU A 323 1.86 16.29 4.29
C LEU A 323 2.42 14.94 3.85
N GLY A 324 3.21 14.89 2.78
CA GLY A 324 3.87 13.67 2.32
C GLY A 324 4.82 13.11 3.37
N VAL A 325 5.64 13.99 3.97
CA VAL A 325 6.56 13.63 5.06
C VAL A 325 5.79 13.19 6.29
N HIS A 326 4.75 13.92 6.67
CA HIS A 326 3.88 13.59 7.81
C HIS A 326 3.26 12.19 7.68
N CYS A 327 2.64 11.91 6.52
CA CYS A 327 1.98 10.64 6.28
C CYS A 327 3.00 9.48 6.24
N SER A 328 4.14 9.67 5.58
CA SER A 328 5.19 8.66 5.51
C SER A 328 5.82 8.35 6.87
N SER A 329 6.03 9.38 7.71
CA SER A 329 6.58 9.21 9.06
C SER A 329 5.60 8.53 10.01
N ASN A 330 4.30 8.82 9.89
CA ASN A 330 3.28 8.16 10.69
C ASN A 330 3.02 6.71 10.27
N GLU A 331 3.14 6.39 8.98
CA GLU A 331 3.13 5.01 8.51
C GLU A 331 4.26 4.20 9.15
N ARG A 332 5.51 4.69 9.07
CA ARG A 332 6.65 4.03 9.72
C ARG A 332 6.48 3.87 11.23
N ARG A 333 6.01 4.93 11.90
CA ARG A 333 5.77 4.89 13.35
C ARG A 333 4.72 3.83 13.73
N ALA A 334 3.68 3.66 12.91
CA ALA A 334 2.66 2.63 13.14
C ALA A 334 3.22 1.22 12.93
N ASP A 335 4.06 1.03 11.90
CA ASP A 335 4.74 -0.25 11.65
C ASP A 335 5.71 -0.61 12.77
N GLU A 336 6.51 0.35 13.24
CA GLU A 336 7.45 0.18 14.36
C GLU A 336 6.72 -0.19 15.65
N ALA A 337 5.68 0.55 16.03
CA ALA A 337 4.88 0.24 17.20
C ALA A 337 4.22 -1.15 17.13
N SER A 338 3.76 -1.55 15.94
CA SER A 338 3.17 -2.89 15.75
C SER A 338 4.22 -3.99 15.90
N ARG A 339 5.43 -3.79 15.35
CA ARG A 339 6.55 -4.72 15.49
C ARG A 339 7.00 -4.85 16.94
N ASP A 340 7.06 -3.77 17.70
CA ASP A 340 7.45 -3.80 19.11
C ASP A 340 6.47 -4.64 19.94
N VAL A 341 5.16 -4.43 19.74
CA VAL A 341 4.11 -5.22 20.40
C VAL A 341 4.19 -6.68 19.98
N GLU A 342 4.36 -6.96 18.68
CA GLU A 342 4.49 -8.32 18.17
C GLU A 342 5.73 -9.04 18.72
N ALA A 343 6.87 -8.35 18.81
CA ALA A 343 8.09 -8.88 19.40
C ALA A 343 7.91 -9.22 20.88
N TRP A 344 7.30 -8.32 21.65
CA TRP A 344 6.99 -8.57 23.06
C TRP A 344 6.05 -9.76 23.24
N LEU A 345 4.98 -9.82 22.42
CA LEU A 345 4.02 -10.92 22.41
C LEU A 345 4.68 -12.27 22.09
N LYS A 346 5.57 -12.31 21.09
CA LYS A 346 6.36 -13.51 20.76
C LYS A 346 7.26 -13.94 21.91
N CYS A 347 7.97 -13.01 22.56
CA CYS A 347 8.78 -13.31 23.74
C CYS A 347 7.93 -13.90 24.88
N TYR A 348 6.76 -13.31 25.14
CA TYR A 348 5.83 -13.81 26.16
C TYR A 348 5.33 -15.22 25.84
N TYR A 349 4.98 -15.49 24.58
CA TYR A 349 4.58 -16.83 24.11
C TYR A 349 5.71 -17.85 24.32
N MET A 350 6.93 -17.54 23.87
CA MET A 350 8.07 -18.46 23.94
C MET A 350 8.53 -18.80 25.36
N ARG A 351 8.11 -18.04 26.38
CA ARG A 351 8.41 -18.33 27.79
C ARG A 351 7.92 -19.71 28.22
N ASP A 352 6.76 -20.12 27.73
CA ASP A 352 6.16 -21.42 28.07
C ASP A 352 6.80 -22.58 27.25
N HIS A 353 7.78 -22.26 26.37
CA HIS A 353 8.43 -23.19 25.45
C HIS A 353 9.95 -23.31 25.66
N LEU A 354 10.46 -22.85 26.81
CA LEU A 354 11.89 -22.97 27.14
C LEU A 354 12.32 -24.44 27.20
N GLY A 355 13.49 -24.73 26.62
CA GLY A 355 14.05 -26.10 26.54
C GLY A 355 13.53 -26.95 25.38
N GLN A 356 12.59 -26.43 24.57
CA GLN A 356 12.11 -27.11 23.38
C GLN A 356 12.98 -26.77 22.15
N GLU A 357 13.07 -27.71 21.22
CA GLU A 357 13.82 -27.56 19.97
C GLU A 357 12.88 -27.23 18.80
N TYR A 358 13.34 -26.36 17.90
CA TYR A 358 12.56 -25.87 16.77
C TYR A 358 13.40 -25.84 15.49
N ALA A 359 12.77 -26.15 14.36
CA ALA A 359 13.33 -25.82 13.07
C ALA A 359 13.36 -24.30 12.88
N GLY A 360 14.45 -23.77 12.34
CA GLY A 360 14.65 -22.33 12.15
C GLY A 360 15.35 -22.01 10.83
N THR A 361 15.29 -20.75 10.45
CA THR A 361 16.04 -20.21 9.31
C THR A 361 16.82 -18.99 9.76
N VAL A 362 18.08 -18.88 9.33
CA VAL A 362 18.91 -17.71 9.62
C VAL A 362 18.37 -16.50 8.86
N THR A 363 17.87 -15.49 9.58
CA THR A 363 17.27 -14.27 9.00
C THR A 363 18.22 -13.07 9.00
N GLY A 364 19.30 -13.13 9.77
CA GLY A 364 20.32 -12.09 9.87
C GLY A 364 21.60 -12.60 10.52
N VAL A 365 22.72 -11.94 10.21
CA VAL A 365 24.02 -12.18 10.83
C VAL A 365 24.51 -10.83 11.34
N ALA A 366 24.88 -10.77 12.62
CA ALA A 366 25.47 -9.60 13.25
C ALA A 366 26.86 -9.99 13.79
N SER A 367 27.78 -9.02 13.81
CA SER A 367 29.15 -9.18 14.30
C SER A 367 29.24 -9.12 15.82
#